data_AF-A0A9Q9ICP9-F1
#
_entry.id   AF-A0A9Q9ICP9-F1
#
_cell.length_a   1.000
_cell.length_b   1.000
_cell.length_c   1.000
_cell.angle_alpha   90.00
_cell.angle_beta   90.00
_cell.angle_gamma   90.00
#
_symmetry.space_group_name_H-M   'P 1'
#
loop_
_entity.id
_entity.type
_entity.pdbx_description
1 polymer ?
#
loop_
_entity_poly.entity_id
_entity_poly.type
_entity_poly.pdbx_seq_one_letter_code
_entity_poly.pdbx_strand_id
1 'polypeptide(L)' 'MSTTAGPVPGPQPGPVPGPPGAAALGRVEAAVEALNGVASLPLQRQVSVYADAHRTLQETLGTIEER' A
#
# COMPACT_ATOMS: atom_id res chain seq x y z
N MET A 1 41.10 -15.15 32.44
CA MET A 1 41.08 -14.41 31.16
C MET A 1 39.70 -14.59 30.55
N SER A 2 39.16 -13.52 29.96
CA SER A 2 37.75 -13.10 29.99
C SER A 2 36.73 -13.98 29.25
N THR A 3 35.59 -14.24 29.88
CA THR A 3 34.35 -14.70 29.24
C THR A 3 33.63 -13.50 28.61
N THR A 4 33.65 -13.36 27.30
CA THR A 4 32.82 -12.36 26.61
C THR A 4 31.46 -13.00 26.32
N ALA A 5 30.46 -12.68 27.15
CA ALA A 5 29.07 -12.93 26.80
C ALA A 5 28.70 -11.92 25.71
N GLY A 6 28.49 -12.41 24.48
CA GLY A 6 27.97 -11.57 23.40
C GLY A 6 26.57 -11.06 23.73
N PRO A 7 26.17 -9.87 23.28
CA PRO A 7 24.84 -9.34 23.53
C PRO A 7 23.80 -10.19 22.79
N VAL A 8 22.85 -10.74 23.55
CA VAL A 8 21.65 -11.39 23.02
C VAL A 8 20.91 -10.38 22.14
N PRO A 9 20.61 -10.70 20.87
CA PRO A 9 19.73 -9.86 20.05
C PRO A 9 18.38 -9.74 20.75
N GLY A 10 18.03 -8.52 21.17
CA GLY A 10 16.69 -8.23 21.70
C GLY A 10 15.62 -8.58 20.66
N PRO A 11 14.39 -8.85 21.09
CA PRO A 11 13.30 -9.17 20.16
C PRO A 11 13.16 -8.03 19.14
N GLN A 12 13.45 -8.33 17.87
CA GLN A 12 13.11 -7.41 16.79
C GLN A 12 11.60 -7.14 16.86
N PRO A 13 11.15 -5.89 16.80
CA PRO A 13 9.74 -5.59 16.61
C PRO A 13 9.31 -6.28 15.32
N GLY A 14 8.49 -7.33 15.44
CA GLY A 14 7.85 -7.93 14.28
C GLY A 14 7.02 -6.88 13.55
N PRO A 15 6.77 -7.04 12.24
CA PRO A 15 5.90 -6.15 11.49
C PRO A 15 4.54 -6.08 12.20
N VAL A 16 4.27 -4.94 12.83
CA VAL A 16 2.99 -4.65 13.46
C VAL A 16 1.95 -4.65 12.36
N PRO A 17 0.88 -5.48 12.44
CA PRO A 17 -0.22 -5.38 11.51
C PRO A 17 -0.78 -3.95 11.58
N GLY A 18 -0.65 -3.21 10.48
CA GLY A 18 -1.25 -1.89 10.38
C GLY A 18 -2.76 -1.98 10.59
N PRO A 19 -3.42 -0.88 11.01
CA PRO A 19 -4.87 -0.87 11.15
C PRO A 19 -5.53 -1.34 9.83
N PRO A 20 -6.73 -1.95 9.88
CA PRO A 20 -7.38 -2.55 8.71
C PRO A 20 -7.60 -1.60 7.51
N GLY A 21 -7.40 -0.28 7.69
CA GLY A 21 -7.39 0.73 6.62
C GLY A 21 -6.03 1.05 6.01
N ALA A 22 -4.89 0.67 6.62
CA ALA A 22 -3.55 1.02 6.14
C ALA A 22 -3.24 0.36 4.79
N ALA A 23 -3.68 -0.89 4.60
CA ALA A 23 -3.53 -1.58 3.31
C ALA A 23 -4.48 -1.03 2.22
N ALA A 24 -5.65 -0.49 2.60
CA ALA A 24 -6.54 0.17 1.67
C ALA A 24 -5.99 1.55 1.25
N LEU A 25 -5.49 2.32 2.22
CA LEU A 25 -4.82 3.61 1.97
C LEU A 25 -3.61 3.46 1.04
N GLY A 26 -2.74 2.47 1.27
CA GLY A 26 -1.59 2.24 0.39
C GLY A 26 -1.99 1.86 -1.05
N ARG A 27 -3.10 1.16 -1.24
CA ARG A 27 -3.64 0.87 -2.59
C ARG A 27 -4.21 2.12 -3.27
N VAL A 28 -4.88 2.99 -2.51
CA VAL A 28 -5.38 4.27 -3.02
C VAL A 28 -4.23 5.20 -3.41
N GLU A 29 -3.20 5.32 -2.58
CA GLU A 29 -2.01 6.13 -2.89
C GLU A 29 -1.32 5.67 -4.17
N ALA A 30 -1.12 4.36 -4.33
CA ALA A 30 -0.54 3.80 -5.55
C ALA A 30 -1.41 4.06 -6.80
N ALA A 31 -2.74 3.99 -6.67
CA ALA A 31 -3.67 4.32 -7.75
C ALA A 31 -3.61 5.80 -8.15
N VAL A 32 -3.50 6.71 -7.18
CA VAL A 32 -3.35 8.16 -7.42
C VAL A 32 -2.01 8.47 -8.08
N GLU A 33 -0.93 7.83 -7.64
CA GLU A 33 0.40 7.98 -8.25
C GLU A 33 0.41 7.48 -9.71
N ALA A 34 -0.24 6.34 -9.98
CA ALA A 34 -0.38 5.83 -11.35
C ALA A 34 -1.18 6.79 -12.25
N LEU A 35 -2.21 7.45 -11.72
CA LEU A 35 -2.97 8.46 -12.44
C LEU A 35 -2.15 9.74 -12.72
N ASN A 36 -1.23 10.12 -11.84
CA ASN A 36 -0.36 11.29 -12.05
C ASN A 36 0.52 11.13 -13.31
N GLY A 37 1.04 9.92 -13.54
CA GLY A 37 1.84 9.61 -14.73
C GLY A 37 1.04 9.28 -16.00
N VAL A 38 -0.29 9.17 -15.92
CA VAL A 38 -1.10 8.54 -16.97
C VAL A 38 -1.09 9.30 -18.29
N ALA A 39 -1.05 10.64 -18.24
CA ALA A 39 -1.09 11.48 -19.45
C ALA A 39 0.11 11.27 -20.38
N SER A 40 1.21 10.72 -19.86
CA SER A 40 2.43 10.41 -20.63
C SER A 40 2.39 9.01 -21.28
N LEU A 41 1.36 8.20 -21.02
CA LEU A 41 1.23 6.83 -21.55
C LEU A 41 0.44 6.80 -22.87
N PRO A 42 0.60 5.76 -23.70
CA PRO A 42 -0.26 5.52 -24.87
C PRO A 42 -1.73 5.35 -24.45
N LEU A 43 -2.67 5.81 -25.29
CA LEU A 43 -4.10 5.85 -24.97
C LEU A 43 -4.66 4.51 -24.45
N GLN A 44 -4.28 3.37 -25.06
CA GLN A 44 -4.74 2.06 -24.58
C GLN A 44 -4.30 1.78 -23.14
N ARG A 45 -3.09 2.22 -22.77
CA ARG A 45 -2.55 2.07 -21.41
C ARG A 45 -3.18 3.09 -20.45
N GLN A 46 -3.56 4.28 -20.93
CA GLN A 46 -4.31 5.25 -20.12
C GLN A 46 -5.66 4.69 -19.65
N VAL A 47 -6.40 4.05 -20.57
CA VAL A 47 -7.69 3.42 -20.26
C VAL A 47 -7.54 2.32 -19.21
N SER A 48 -6.51 1.47 -19.32
CA SER A 48 -6.24 0.43 -18.32
C SER A 48 -5.91 1.01 -16.96
N VAL A 49 -5.05 2.03 -16.89
CA VAL A 49 -4.68 2.70 -15.62
C VAL A 49 -5.90 3.36 -14.97
N TYR A 50 -6.75 4.01 -15.76
CA TYR A 50 -7.97 4.61 -15.23
C TYR A 50 -8.95 3.56 -14.70
N ALA A 51 -9.14 2.44 -15.41
CA ALA A 51 -10.03 1.36 -14.99
C ALA A 51 -9.57 0.71 -13.67
N ASP A 52 -8.26 0.47 -13.52
CA ASP A 52 -7.68 -0.08 -12.28
C ASP A 52 -7.80 0.90 -11.11
N ALA A 53 -7.50 2.18 -11.33
CA ALA A 53 -7.62 3.20 -10.30
C ALA A 53 -9.08 3.38 -9.86
N HIS A 54 -10.02 3.41 -10.82
CA HIS A 54 -11.45 3.53 -10.54
C HIS A 54 -11.97 2.34 -9.73
N ARG A 55 -11.59 1.10 -10.09
CA ARG A 55 -11.95 -0.09 -9.32
C ARG A 55 -11.43 0.01 -7.88
N THR A 56 -10.16 0.36 -7.70
CA THR A 56 -9.53 0.47 -6.38
C THR A 56 -10.25 1.49 -5.48
N LEU A 57 -10.63 2.63 -6.05
CA LEU A 57 -11.38 3.67 -5.34
C LEU A 57 -12.80 3.19 -4.98
N GLN A 58 -13.50 2.52 -5.90
CA GLN A 58 -14.85 1.99 -5.64
C GLN A 58 -14.85 0.90 -4.56
N GLU A 59 -13.90 -0.03 -4.60
CA GLU A 59 -13.75 -1.05 -3.56
C GLU A 59 -13.49 -0.41 -2.19
N THR A 60 -12.63 0.62 -2.15
CA THR A 60 -12.32 1.32 -0.91
C THR A 60 -13.52 2.09 -0.37
N LEU A 61 -14.27 2.78 -1.23
CA LEU A 61 -15.49 3.50 -0.86
C LEU A 61 -16.59 2.55 -0.38
N GLY A 62 -16.81 1.42 -1.06
CA GLY A 62 -17.77 0.40 -0.62
C GLY A 62 -17.44 -0.16 0.76
N THR A 63 -16.14 -0.27 1.08
CA THR A 63 -15.69 -0.70 2.42
C THR A 63 -15.94 0.37 3.50
N ILE A 64 -16.04 1.65 3.11
CA ILE A 64 -16.35 2.77 4.03
C ILE A 64 -17.85 2.91 4.22
N GLU A 65 -18.66 2.77 3.16
CA GLU A 65 -20.13 2.90 3.19
C GLU A 65 -20.83 1.73 3.90
N GLU A 66 -20.19 0.55 4.01
CA GLU A 66 -20.73 -0.62 4.74
C GLU A 66 -20.56 -0.51 6.27
N ARG A 67 -20.01 0.61 6.80
CA ARG A 67 -19.83 0.86 8.24
C ARG A 67 -20.82 1.88 8.79
#